data_AF-A0A9D7F5Y9-F1
#
_entry.id   AF-A0A9D7F5Y9-F1
#
_cell.length_a   1.000
_cell.length_b   1.000
_cell.length_c   1.000
_cell.angle_alpha   90.00
_cell.angle_beta   90.00
_cell.angle_gamma   90.00
#
_symmetry.space_group_name_H-M   'P 1'
#
loop_
_entity.id
_entity.type
_entity.pdbx_description
1 polymer ?
#
loop_
_entity_poly.entity_id
_entity_poly.type
_entity_poly.pdbx_seq_one_letter_code
_entity_poly.pdbx_strand_id
1 'polypeptide(L)'
;MTIEQVMTHRAGLEAWIPFYKETITPGKKPVPMPEWYREKPDTAFRIPVAENLYIRYNYVDTMWQRILESPVSKTKNYLYSDLGFFLMARLVERVSGYPLDAFMEREFYRPMGLQSTGFNPWNRFDKGLFPPTEEDDYFAAAAYRAMCTTWGRP
;
A
#
# COMPACT_ATOMS: atom_id res chain seq x y z
N MET A 1 -15.89 17.68 -0.48
CA MET A 1 -14.62 17.25 -1.08
C MET A 1 -14.92 16.79 -2.49
N THR A 2 -14.21 17.30 -3.50
CA THR A 2 -14.36 16.89 -4.91
C THR A 2 -13.17 16.06 -5.36
N ILE A 3 -13.30 15.32 -6.46
CA ILE A 3 -12.20 14.56 -7.07
C ILE A 3 -11.05 15.51 -7.45
N GLU A 4 -11.37 16.66 -8.07
CA GLU A 4 -10.39 17.69 -8.41
C GLU A 4 -9.54 18.12 -7.20
N GLN A 5 -10.18 18.36 -6.05
CA GLN A 5 -9.47 18.75 -4.83
C GLN A 5 -8.54 17.64 -4.34
N VAL A 6 -8.92 16.37 -4.48
CA VAL A 6 -8.08 15.23 -4.10
C VAL A 6 -6.88 15.13 -5.05
N MET A 7 -7.12 15.16 -6.35
CA MET A 7 -6.08 15.03 -7.38
C MET A 7 -5.11 16.22 -7.41
N THR A 8 -5.53 17.39 -6.94
CA THR A 8 -4.68 18.59 -6.84
C THR A 8 -4.05 18.76 -5.46
N HIS A 9 -4.16 17.78 -4.56
CA HIS A 9 -3.62 17.83 -3.19
C HIS A 9 -4.11 19.03 -2.36
N ARG A 10 -5.37 19.44 -2.59
CA ARG A 10 -6.03 20.56 -1.91
C ARG A 10 -7.29 20.13 -1.17
N ALA A 11 -7.53 18.83 -1.02
CA ALA A 11 -8.66 18.29 -0.27
C ALA A 11 -8.57 18.55 1.24
N GLY A 12 -7.39 18.91 1.75
CA GLY A 12 -7.11 19.10 3.18
C GLY A 12 -6.92 17.77 3.92
N LEU A 13 -6.56 16.71 3.20
CA LEU A 13 -6.23 15.40 3.79
C LEU A 13 -4.89 15.47 4.53
N GLU A 14 -4.71 14.62 5.54
CA GLU A 14 -3.39 14.45 6.15
C GLU A 14 -2.36 13.99 5.12
N ALA A 15 -1.11 14.44 5.28
CA ALA A 15 -0.06 14.12 4.32
C ALA A 15 0.22 12.62 4.28
N TRP A 16 0.39 12.00 5.46
CA TRP A 16 0.79 10.61 5.59
C TRP A 16 0.37 10.04 6.95
N ILE A 17 -0.07 8.78 6.95
CA ILE A 17 -0.38 8.02 8.16
C ILE A 17 0.61 6.84 8.24
N PRO A 18 1.45 6.76 9.29
CA PRO A 18 2.44 5.70 9.42
C PRO A 18 1.81 4.43 10.00
N PHE A 19 1.02 3.71 9.20
CA PHE A 19 0.27 2.52 9.63
C PHE A 19 1.15 1.53 10.40
N TYR A 20 2.30 1.19 9.81
CA TYR A 20 3.20 0.17 10.31
C TYR A 20 3.75 0.43 11.74
N LYS A 21 3.82 1.68 12.21
CA LYS A 21 4.43 2.03 13.50
C LYS A 21 3.74 1.37 14.70
N GLU A 22 2.45 1.08 14.58
CA GLU A 22 1.67 0.40 15.63
C GLU A 22 1.85 -1.12 15.62
N THR A 23 2.48 -1.64 14.56
CA THR A 23 2.67 -3.09 14.35
C THR A 23 4.09 -3.57 14.70
N ILE A 24 4.99 -2.64 15.02
CA ILE A 24 6.39 -2.87 15.37
C ILE A 24 6.68 -2.40 16.79
N THR A 25 7.68 -3.01 17.45
CA THR A 25 8.07 -2.60 18.79
C THR A 25 8.58 -1.14 18.83
N PRO A 26 8.19 -0.36 19.85
CA PRO A 26 8.72 0.99 20.00
C PRO A 26 10.20 0.93 20.44
N GLY A 27 11.06 1.72 19.80
CA GLY A 27 12.45 1.85 20.22
C GLY A 27 13.43 2.04 19.07
N LYS A 28 14.72 1.96 19.38
CA LYS A 28 15.83 2.14 18.42
C LYS A 28 16.03 0.95 17.47
N LYS A 29 15.48 -0.21 17.81
CA LYS A 29 15.53 -1.44 17.00
C LYS A 29 14.11 -2.03 16.94
N PRO A 30 13.25 -1.45 16.10
CA PRO A 30 11.90 -1.97 15.90
C PRO A 30 11.93 -3.41 15.37
N VAL A 31 11.07 -4.25 15.91
CA VAL A 31 10.88 -5.64 15.48
C VAL A 31 9.40 -5.87 15.20
N PRO A 32 9.04 -6.62 14.15
CA PRO A 32 7.66 -6.95 13.85
C PRO A 32 7.02 -7.69 15.02
N MET A 33 5.90 -7.18 15.55
CA MET A 33 5.25 -7.82 16.70
C MET A 33 4.59 -9.14 16.28
N PRO A 34 4.73 -10.22 17.06
CA PRO A 34 4.03 -11.49 16.81
C PRO A 34 2.51 -11.37 16.89
N GLU A 35 1.96 -10.29 17.41
CA GLU A 35 0.52 -10.05 17.32
C GLU A 35 0.09 -9.82 15.87
N TRP A 36 0.90 -9.09 15.08
CA TRP A 36 0.54 -8.61 13.74
C TRP A 36 1.18 -9.41 12.60
N TYR A 37 2.30 -10.08 12.86
CA TYR A 37 3.08 -10.78 11.83
C TYR A 37 3.31 -12.27 12.08
N ARG A 38 3.46 -13.02 10.98
CA ARG A 38 3.88 -14.43 10.96
C ARG A 38 4.89 -14.66 9.83
N GLU A 39 5.78 -15.63 10.01
CA GLU A 39 6.74 -16.00 8.97
C GLU A 39 6.13 -16.80 7.83
N LYS A 40 5.15 -17.65 8.16
CA LYS A 40 4.43 -18.50 7.21
C LYS A 40 3.00 -18.01 7.04
N PRO A 41 2.46 -18.07 5.82
CA PRO A 41 1.08 -17.67 5.60
C PRO A 41 0.13 -18.67 6.24
N ASP A 42 -0.96 -18.16 6.80
CA ASP A 42 -2.09 -18.95 7.32
C ASP A 42 -3.43 -18.28 6.96
N THR A 43 -4.55 -18.75 7.52
CA THR A 43 -5.88 -18.19 7.22
C THR A 43 -6.04 -16.74 7.70
N ALA A 44 -5.36 -16.36 8.78
CA ALA A 44 -5.40 -15.03 9.38
C ALA A 44 -4.28 -14.11 8.88
N PHE A 45 -3.09 -14.65 8.56
CA PHE A 45 -1.89 -13.95 8.14
C PHE A 45 -1.55 -14.34 6.70
N ARG A 46 -2.07 -13.61 5.72
CA ARG A 46 -1.96 -13.97 4.30
C ARG A 46 -1.55 -12.84 3.39
N ILE A 47 -1.37 -11.63 3.92
CA ILE A 47 -0.92 -10.50 3.11
C ILE A 47 0.61 -10.42 3.23
N PRO A 48 1.36 -10.61 2.12
CA PRO A 48 2.82 -10.54 2.16
C PRO A 48 3.29 -9.10 2.38
N VAL A 49 4.25 -8.92 3.30
CA VAL A 49 4.87 -7.63 3.61
C VAL A 49 6.35 -7.63 3.23
N ALA A 50 7.04 -8.74 3.48
CA ALA A 50 8.41 -8.97 3.06
C ALA A 50 8.63 -10.47 2.81
N GLU A 51 9.84 -10.85 2.40
CA GLU A 51 10.18 -12.26 2.25
C GLU A 51 10.00 -13.01 3.57
N ASN A 52 9.16 -14.05 3.54
CA ASN A 52 8.76 -14.82 4.73
C ASN A 52 8.20 -13.94 5.86
N LEU A 53 7.43 -12.90 5.52
CA LEU A 53 6.75 -12.06 6.50
C LEU A 53 5.36 -11.68 6.01
N TYR A 54 4.34 -12.11 6.76
CA TYR A 54 2.93 -11.93 6.42
C TYR A 54 2.21 -11.20 7.56
N ILE A 55 1.42 -10.18 7.21
CA ILE A 55 0.59 -9.44 8.15
C ILE A 55 -0.83 -10.03 8.18
N ARG A 56 -1.53 -9.81 9.30
CA ARG A 56 -2.95 -10.15 9.43
C ARG A 56 -3.79 -9.49 8.34
N TYR A 57 -4.70 -10.24 7.73
CA TYR A 57 -5.53 -9.73 6.64
C TYR A 57 -6.52 -8.63 7.08
N ASN A 58 -7.01 -8.70 8.31
CA ASN A 58 -7.97 -7.76 8.86
C ASN A 58 -7.35 -6.41 9.22
N TYR A 59 -6.01 -6.30 9.21
CA TYR A 59 -5.31 -5.04 9.43
C TYR A 59 -5.64 -4.00 8.35
N VAL A 60 -5.99 -4.44 7.14
CA VAL A 60 -6.47 -3.57 6.06
C VAL A 60 -7.72 -2.79 6.48
N ASP A 61 -8.62 -3.40 7.25
CA ASP A 61 -9.82 -2.73 7.74
C ASP A 61 -9.45 -1.64 8.77
N THR A 62 -8.45 -1.91 9.63
CA THR A 62 -7.89 -0.90 10.56
C THR A 62 -7.24 0.27 9.82
N MET A 63 -6.47 0.00 8.76
CA MET A 63 -5.89 1.05 7.91
C MET A 63 -6.99 1.93 7.32
N TRP A 64 -8.04 1.32 6.75
CA TRP A 64 -9.17 2.07 6.20
C TRP A 64 -9.92 2.89 7.25
N GLN A 65 -10.13 2.33 8.44
CA GLN A 65 -10.76 3.06 9.53
C GLN A 65 -9.95 4.32 9.87
N ARG A 66 -8.63 4.21 9.99
CA ARG A 66 -7.75 5.37 10.26
C ARG A 66 -7.78 6.41 9.15
N ILE A 67 -7.80 5.99 7.88
CA ILE A 67 -7.93 6.92 6.75
C ILE A 67 -9.26 7.68 6.84
N LEU A 68 -10.36 7.00 7.13
CA LEU A 68 -11.70 7.60 7.20
C LEU A 68 -11.89 8.51 8.41
N GLU A 69 -11.24 8.19 9.54
CA GLU A 69 -11.27 8.96 10.78
C GLU A 69 -10.23 10.10 10.79
N SER A 70 -9.29 10.11 9.84
CA SER A 70 -8.27 11.15 9.76
C SER A 70 -8.88 12.55 9.62
N PRO A 71 -8.35 13.56 10.33
CA PRO A 71 -8.88 14.90 10.29
C PRO A 71 -8.72 15.52 8.89
N VAL A 72 -9.78 16.17 8.42
CA VAL A 72 -9.74 16.94 7.16
C VAL A 72 -9.65 18.42 7.48
N SER A 73 -8.55 19.04 7.08
CA SER A 73 -8.34 20.47 7.25
C SER A 73 -9.44 21.28 6.54
N LYS A 74 -9.94 22.30 7.25
CA LYS A 74 -10.86 23.30 6.70
C LYS A 74 -10.15 24.23 5.72
N THR A 75 -8.85 24.47 5.91
CA THR A 75 -8.03 25.25 4.98
C THR A 75 -7.60 24.35 3.82
N LYS A 76 -7.94 24.76 2.59
CA LYS A 76 -7.66 24.01 1.36
C LYS A 76 -6.31 24.39 0.73
N ASN A 77 -5.32 24.58 1.60
CA ASN A 77 -3.95 24.80 1.16
C ASN A 77 -3.42 23.54 0.49
N TYR A 78 -2.47 23.73 -0.42
CA TYR A 78 -1.78 22.62 -1.05
C TYR A 78 -0.97 21.84 -0.01
N LEU A 79 -1.24 20.55 0.14
CA LEU A 79 -0.50 19.61 0.96
C LEU A 79 -0.53 18.25 0.28
N TYR A 80 0.64 17.79 -0.19
CA TYR A 80 0.78 16.47 -0.79
C TYR A 80 0.32 15.40 0.20
N SER A 81 -0.55 14.50 -0.25
CA SER A 81 -1.25 13.54 0.60
C SER A 81 -1.41 12.21 -0.11
N ASP A 82 -0.87 11.16 0.51
CA ASP A 82 -0.99 9.79 0.01
C ASP A 82 -2.41 9.26 0.16
N LEU A 83 -3.16 9.78 1.14
CA LEU A 83 -4.56 9.40 1.40
C LEU A 83 -5.45 9.64 0.19
N GLY A 84 -5.14 10.69 -0.59
CA GLY A 84 -5.84 10.94 -1.85
C GLY A 84 -5.76 9.77 -2.81
N PHE A 85 -4.57 9.18 -2.97
CA PHE A 85 -4.37 8.05 -3.87
C PHE A 85 -5.05 6.78 -3.38
N PHE A 86 -5.07 6.50 -2.07
CA PHE A 86 -5.86 5.40 -1.52
C PHE A 86 -7.36 5.55 -1.85
N LEU A 87 -7.90 6.75 -1.63
CA LEU A 87 -9.31 7.04 -1.92
C LEU A 87 -9.63 6.90 -3.41
N MET A 88 -8.73 7.36 -4.29
CA MET A 88 -8.90 7.25 -5.74
C MET A 88 -8.79 5.81 -6.23
N ALA A 89 -7.85 5.02 -5.70
CA ALA A 89 -7.75 3.59 -5.98
C ALA A 89 -9.08 2.89 -5.68
N ARG A 90 -9.65 3.11 -4.48
CA ARG A 90 -10.94 2.53 -4.09
C ARG A 90 -12.11 3.04 -4.93
N LEU A 91 -12.07 4.29 -5.37
CA LEU A 91 -13.06 4.85 -6.28
C LEU A 91 -13.00 4.14 -7.65
N VAL A 92 -11.81 3.96 -8.22
CA VAL A 92 -11.60 3.25 -9.48
C VAL A 92 -12.10 1.81 -9.39
N GLU A 93 -11.77 1.10 -8.32
CA GLU A 93 -12.26 -0.27 -8.11
C GLU A 93 -13.79 -0.32 -8.04
N ARG A 94 -14.40 0.61 -7.31
CA ARG A 94 -15.85 0.67 -7.15
C ARG A 94 -16.57 1.02 -8.45
N VAL A 95 -16.03 1.93 -9.25
CA VAL A 95 -16.65 2.38 -10.50
C VAL A 95 -16.43 1.37 -11.63
N SER A 96 -15.23 0.78 -11.72
CA SER A 96 -14.90 -0.16 -12.78
C SER A 96 -15.41 -1.58 -12.50
N GLY A 97 -15.55 -1.97 -11.23
CA GLY A 97 -15.85 -3.34 -10.81
C GLY A 97 -14.65 -4.29 -10.87
N TYR A 98 -13.45 -3.78 -11.14
CA TYR A 98 -12.21 -4.56 -11.21
C TYR A 98 -11.28 -4.18 -10.07
N PRO A 99 -10.50 -5.12 -9.51
CA PRO A 99 -9.35 -4.80 -8.68
C PRO A 99 -8.40 -3.82 -9.38
N LEU A 100 -7.74 -2.94 -8.63
CA LEU A 100 -6.94 -1.87 -9.22
C LEU A 100 -5.84 -2.38 -10.15
N ASP A 101 -5.16 -3.47 -9.77
CA ASP A 101 -4.12 -4.09 -10.59
C ASP A 101 -4.66 -4.63 -11.91
N ALA A 102 -5.80 -5.32 -11.88
CA ALA A 102 -6.48 -5.81 -13.07
C ALA A 102 -6.96 -4.66 -13.99
N PHE A 103 -7.49 -3.59 -13.39
CA PHE A 103 -7.90 -2.38 -14.13
C PHE A 103 -6.70 -1.72 -14.82
N MET A 104 -5.60 -1.51 -14.09
CA MET A 104 -4.40 -0.86 -14.62
C MET A 104 -3.73 -1.71 -15.71
N GLU A 105 -3.67 -3.02 -15.54
CA GLU A 105 -3.17 -3.94 -16.56
C GLU A 105 -4.00 -3.87 -17.85
N ARG A 106 -5.34 -3.87 -17.72
CA ARG A 106 -6.25 -3.90 -18.87
C ARG A 106 -6.31 -2.58 -19.62
N GLU A 107 -6.46 -1.47 -18.91
CA GLU A 107 -6.73 -0.16 -19.50
C GLU A 107 -5.45 0.61 -19.87
N PHE A 108 -4.34 0.33 -19.19
CA PHE A 108 -3.12 1.12 -19.32
C PHE A 108 -1.94 0.28 -19.79
N TYR A 109 -1.47 -0.68 -18.98
CA TYR A 109 -0.19 -1.34 -19.24
C TYR A 109 -0.19 -2.14 -20.54
N ARG A 110 -1.24 -2.95 -20.77
CA ARG A 110 -1.32 -3.78 -21.97
C ARG A 110 -1.54 -2.96 -23.25
N PRO A 111 -2.48 -2.00 -23.33
CA PRO A 111 -2.63 -1.17 -24.53
C PRO A 111 -1.39 -0.35 -24.89
N MET A 112 -0.60 0.05 -23.89
CA MET A 112 0.67 0.78 -24.10
C MET A 112 1.88 -0.14 -24.38
N GLY A 113 1.72 -1.46 -24.35
CA GLY A 113 2.81 -2.41 -24.55
C GLY A 113 3.82 -2.47 -23.39
N LEU A 114 3.43 -2.05 -22.19
CA LEU A 114 4.31 -2.01 -21.00
C LEU A 114 4.42 -3.39 -20.35
N GLN A 115 5.34 -4.22 -20.87
CA GLN A 115 5.46 -5.62 -20.45
C GLN A 115 6.11 -5.81 -19.07
N SER A 116 6.91 -4.86 -18.58
CA SER A 116 7.61 -4.93 -17.29
C SER A 116 7.01 -4.03 -16.20
N THR A 117 5.95 -3.28 -16.51
CA THR A 117 5.26 -2.42 -15.55
C THR A 117 4.04 -3.13 -14.99
N GLY A 118 3.82 -3.02 -13.69
CA GLY A 118 2.62 -3.56 -13.05
C GLY A 118 2.75 -3.70 -11.54
N PHE A 119 1.70 -4.20 -10.92
CA PHE A 119 1.65 -4.55 -9.51
C PHE A 119 2.20 -5.95 -9.28
N ASN A 120 2.64 -6.22 -8.05
CA ASN A 120 3.10 -7.54 -7.59
C ASN A 120 4.11 -8.23 -8.55
N PRO A 121 5.22 -7.58 -8.93
CA PRO A 121 6.13 -8.07 -9.98
C PRO A 121 6.77 -9.43 -9.66
N TRP A 122 6.90 -9.83 -8.39
CA TRP A 122 7.45 -11.14 -8.01
C TRP A 122 6.58 -12.33 -8.48
N ASN A 123 5.31 -12.10 -8.81
CA ASN A 123 4.46 -13.12 -9.41
C ASN A 123 4.76 -13.34 -10.91
N ARG A 124 5.54 -12.44 -11.54
CA ARG A 124 5.77 -12.39 -12.98
C ARG A 124 7.25 -12.53 -13.37
N PHE A 125 8.16 -12.14 -12.48
CA PHE A 125 9.57 -11.95 -12.78
C PHE A 125 10.45 -12.48 -11.65
N ASP A 126 11.68 -12.88 -12.01
CA ASP A 126 12.70 -13.24 -11.03
C ASP A 126 13.09 -12.02 -10.18
N LYS A 127 13.28 -12.23 -8.87
CA LYS A 127 13.71 -11.19 -7.91
C LYS A 127 15.01 -10.49 -8.34
N GLY A 128 15.91 -11.21 -9.03
CA GLY A 128 17.17 -10.68 -9.53
C GLY A 128 17.03 -9.52 -10.52
N LEU A 129 15.87 -9.36 -11.14
CA LEU A 129 15.62 -8.33 -12.15
C LEU A 129 15.33 -6.94 -11.57
N PHE A 130 15.08 -6.83 -10.25
CA PHE A 130 14.72 -5.57 -9.61
C PHE A 130 15.80 -5.12 -8.63
N PRO A 131 16.36 -3.91 -8.78
CA PRO A 131 17.22 -3.35 -7.75
C PRO A 131 16.40 -3.00 -6.50
N PRO A 132 16.99 -3.07 -5.30
CA PRO A 132 16.35 -2.53 -4.11
C PRO A 132 16.15 -1.02 -4.24
N THR A 133 15.00 -0.54 -3.77
CA THR A 133 14.60 0.87 -3.78
C THR A 133 14.61 1.50 -2.40
N GLU A 134 14.56 0.68 -1.34
CA GLU A 134 14.58 1.13 0.05
C GLU A 134 15.33 0.11 0.93
N GLU A 135 16.09 0.59 1.90
CA GLU A 135 16.70 -0.23 2.94
C GLU A 135 16.05 0.10 4.28
N ASP A 136 15.30 -0.86 4.82
CA ASP A 136 14.63 -0.74 6.11
C ASP A 136 15.20 -1.75 7.10
N ASP A 137 15.31 -1.35 8.36
CA ASP A 137 15.80 -2.19 9.45
C ASP A 137 14.68 -2.88 10.26
N TYR A 138 13.41 -2.55 9.97
CA TYR A 138 12.26 -2.97 10.76
C TYR A 138 11.49 -4.20 10.23
N PHE A 139 11.39 -4.44 8.92
CA PHE A 139 10.61 -5.57 8.34
C PHE A 139 11.45 -6.72 7.79
N ALA A 140 12.53 -7.04 8.51
CA ALA A 140 13.71 -7.76 8.06
C ALA A 140 14.69 -6.78 7.41
N ALA A 141 15.97 -6.94 7.72
CA ALA A 141 17.09 -6.21 7.11
C ALA A 141 17.28 -6.64 5.64
N ALA A 142 16.20 -6.58 4.87
CA ALA A 142 16.09 -7.02 3.50
C ALA A 142 15.76 -5.79 2.66
N ALA A 143 16.66 -5.46 1.76
CA ALA A 143 16.49 -4.33 0.85
C ALA A 143 15.21 -4.54 0.00
N TYR A 144 14.24 -3.64 0.16
CA TYR A 144 12.92 -3.71 -0.46
C TYR A 144 13.06 -3.47 -1.95
N ARG A 145 12.73 -4.45 -2.78
CA ARG A 145 12.86 -4.37 -4.25
C ARG A 145 11.53 -3.94 -4.84
N ALA A 146 11.43 -2.66 -5.23
CA ALA A 146 10.34 -2.02 -5.98
C ALA A 146 8.99 -2.74 -5.83
N MET A 147 8.37 -2.60 -4.66
CA MET A 147 7.16 -3.31 -4.30
C MET A 147 5.96 -2.36 -4.42
N CYS A 148 5.27 -2.43 -5.55
CA CYS A 148 3.88 -1.99 -5.62
C CYS A 148 3.00 -3.20 -5.27
N THR A 149 2.88 -3.49 -3.98
CA THR A 149 1.83 -4.39 -3.48
C THR A 149 0.49 -3.68 -3.61
N THR A 150 -0.45 -4.23 -4.38
CA THR A 150 -1.86 -3.84 -4.21
C THR A 150 -2.31 -4.35 -2.85
N TRP A 151 -2.69 -3.45 -1.95
CA TRP A 151 -3.46 -3.80 -0.74
C TRP A 151 -4.93 -4.04 -1.15
N GLY A 152 -5.14 -4.92 -2.12
CA GLY A 152 -6.43 -5.37 -2.64
C GLY A 152 -6.69 -6.80 -2.17
N ARG A 153 -7.93 -7.07 -1.76
CA ARG A 153 -8.42 -8.36 -1.21
C ARG A 153 -8.12 -9.57 -2.14
N PRO A 154 -8.10 -10.80 -1.60
CA PRO A 154 -7.63 -12.03 -2.26
C PRO A 154 -8.33 -12.35 -3.59
#